data_AF-A0A6A3GHM7-F1
#
_entry.id   AF-A0A6A3GHM7-F1
#
_cell.length_a   1.000
_cell.length_b   1.000
_cell.length_c   1.000
_cell.angle_alpha   90.00
_cell.angle_beta   90.00
_cell.angle_gamma   90.00
#
_symmetry.space_group_name_H-M   'P 1'
#
loop_
_entity.id
_entity.type
_entity.pdbx_description
1 polymer ?
#
loop_
_entity_poly.entity_id
_entity_poly.type
_entity_poly.pdbx_seq_one_letter_code
_entity_poly.pdbx_strand_id
1 'polypeptide(L)'
;MVDNEAPVSSKWTAVQKAGSKRKVPPPSSDDYSTWTVDQLKLECTSRKLAVAKNTNKSDRVTILRGYDDSRVSMELLLESQRLGKRGRGANEDTAERRSRHCLYRLLNVLFSELFFARFITSGDSLTRRELDDGGRRFWEEVAEAFNTANDDFDRLVSSDSLFEGIQPHQITTHSAAKLKSMWKECSARFATAEGKCKLSGSHDEFWEFCHGDKVAMYVHLWCEQRGSGREFC
;
A
#
# COMPACT_ATOMS: atom_id res chain seq x y z
N MET A 1 33.25 23.92 38.74
CA MET A 1 33.96 23.71 37.47
C MET A 1 33.02 22.89 36.61
N VAL A 2 32.46 23.47 35.57
CA VAL A 2 31.58 22.74 34.65
C VAL A 2 32.51 22.02 33.69
N ASP A 3 32.59 20.70 33.80
CA ASP A 3 33.34 19.87 32.86
C ASP A 3 32.70 20.05 31.48
N ASN A 4 33.32 20.87 30.65
CA ASN A 4 32.93 21.12 29.27
C ASN A 4 33.42 19.92 28.45
N GLU A 5 32.68 18.80 28.53
CA GLU A 5 32.94 17.61 27.74
C GLU A 5 32.81 18.00 26.25
N ALA A 6 33.94 18.01 25.53
CA ALA A 6 33.94 18.34 24.12
C ALA A 6 32.97 17.41 23.37
N PRO A 7 32.15 17.92 22.43
CA PRO A 7 31.14 17.12 21.76
C PRO A 7 31.80 15.95 21.03
N VAL A 8 31.39 14.74 21.37
CA VAL A 8 31.81 13.52 20.67
C VAL A 8 31.12 13.49 19.30
N SER A 9 31.84 13.06 18.27
CA SER A 9 31.33 12.90 16.92
C SER A 9 30.05 12.04 16.91
N SER A 10 29.03 12.50 16.19
CA SER A 10 27.78 11.77 16.00
C SER A 10 27.98 10.47 15.20
N LYS A 11 29.07 10.39 14.42
CA LYS A 11 29.43 9.23 13.59
C LYS A 11 30.25 8.18 14.34
N TRP A 12 30.72 8.46 15.55
CA TRP A 12 31.52 7.53 16.33
C TRP A 12 30.65 6.46 16.97
N THR A 13 30.77 5.22 16.50
CA THR A 13 30.01 4.07 17.02
C THR A 13 30.91 3.02 17.67
N ALA A 14 32.22 3.18 17.57
CA ALA A 14 33.20 2.26 18.11
C ALA A 14 33.21 2.20 19.66
N VAL A 15 32.95 1.01 20.20
CA VAL A 15 33.09 0.69 21.62
C VAL A 15 34.39 -0.09 21.85
N GLN A 16 35.20 0.35 22.81
CA GLN A 16 36.44 -0.32 23.18
C GLN A 16 36.23 -1.35 24.29
N LYS A 17 36.93 -2.48 24.20
CA LYS A 17 36.90 -3.50 25.25
C LYS A 17 37.53 -2.97 26.55
N ALA A 18 36.89 -3.26 27.67
CA ALA A 18 37.44 -2.98 29.00
C ALA A 18 38.80 -3.68 29.16
N GLY A 19 39.84 -2.92 29.53
CA GLY A 19 41.21 -3.44 29.70
C GLY A 19 42.16 -3.28 28.51
N SER A 20 41.78 -2.58 27.43
CA SER A 20 42.72 -2.28 26.34
C SER A 20 43.90 -1.42 26.81
N LYS A 21 45.14 -1.87 26.54
CA LYS A 21 46.38 -1.15 26.89
C LYS A 21 46.55 0.17 26.12
N ARG A 22 45.89 0.33 24.97
CA ARG A 22 45.89 1.57 24.19
C ARG A 22 44.43 2.03 24.04
N LYS A 23 44.06 3.06 24.80
CA LYS A 23 42.75 3.72 24.68
C LYS A 23 42.81 4.70 23.52
N VAL A 24 41.93 4.53 22.54
CA VAL A 24 41.73 5.46 21.43
C VAL A 24 40.65 6.46 21.86
N PRO A 25 40.93 7.76 22.01
CA PRO A 25 39.90 8.71 22.42
C PRO A 25 38.83 8.84 21.31
N PRO A 26 37.56 9.10 21.67
CA PRO A 26 36.53 9.41 20.68
C PRO A 26 36.89 10.71 19.93
N PRO A 27 36.59 10.81 18.63
CA PRO A 27 36.80 12.03 17.86
C PRO A 27 35.73 13.07 18.19
N SER A 28 36.06 14.35 18.01
CA SER A 28 35.16 15.48 18.31
C SER A 28 34.53 16.11 17.06
N SER A 29 34.80 15.58 15.87
CA SER A 29 34.35 16.11 14.58
C SER A 29 33.75 15.00 13.74
N ASP A 30 32.72 15.32 12.94
CA ASP A 30 32.10 14.39 12.00
C ASP A 30 32.83 14.31 10.65
N ASP A 31 33.90 15.09 10.46
CA ASP A 31 34.78 14.96 9.31
C ASP A 31 35.89 13.94 9.58
N TYR A 32 35.76 12.76 8.97
CA TYR A 32 36.76 11.69 9.02
C TYR A 32 38.17 12.12 8.61
N SER A 33 38.34 13.19 7.83
CA SER A 33 39.68 13.69 7.47
C SER A 33 40.51 14.10 8.71
N THR A 34 39.81 14.57 9.75
CA THR A 34 40.39 15.03 11.02
C THR A 34 40.70 13.89 11.99
N TRP A 35 40.20 12.68 11.73
CA TRP A 35 40.38 11.53 12.62
C TRP A 35 41.79 10.96 12.49
N THR A 36 42.26 10.31 13.55
CA THR A 36 43.50 9.53 13.56
C THR A 36 43.31 8.18 12.86
N VAL A 37 44.41 7.57 12.42
CA VAL A 37 44.37 6.24 11.77
C VAL A 37 43.78 5.17 12.70
N ASP A 38 44.08 5.25 14.00
CA ASP A 38 43.57 4.28 14.99
C ASP A 38 42.06 4.45 15.22
N GLN A 39 41.54 5.68 15.23
CA GLN A 39 40.10 5.95 15.25
C GLN A 39 39.41 5.38 14.01
N LEU A 40 39.93 5.65 12.82
CA LEU A 40 39.35 5.15 11.56
C LEU A 40 39.35 3.61 11.51
N LYS A 41 40.44 2.94 11.95
CA LYS A 41 40.50 1.47 12.02
C LYS A 41 39.45 0.90 12.96
N LEU A 42 39.28 1.52 14.13
CA LEU A 42 38.32 1.05 15.11
C LEU A 42 36.88 1.22 14.61
N GLU A 43 36.58 2.35 13.96
CA GLU A 43 35.26 2.59 13.37
C GLU A 43 34.96 1.65 12.20
N CYS A 44 35.91 1.40 11.29
CA CYS A 44 35.74 0.39 10.24
C CYS A 44 35.45 -1.00 10.83
N THR A 45 36.11 -1.35 11.94
CA THR A 45 35.89 -2.63 12.63
C THR A 45 34.52 -2.70 13.28
N SER A 46 34.10 -1.61 13.96
CA SER A 46 32.78 -1.52 14.59
C SER A 46 31.65 -1.69 13.56
N ARG A 47 31.82 -1.08 12.37
CA ARG A 47 30.90 -1.19 11.24
C ARG A 47 31.03 -2.47 10.42
N LYS A 48 31.92 -3.40 10.84
CA LYS A 48 32.19 -4.69 10.18
C LYS A 48 32.57 -4.55 8.70
N LEU A 49 33.33 -3.50 8.36
CA LEU A 49 33.79 -3.26 6.99
C LEU A 49 35.01 -4.13 6.66
N ALA A 50 34.97 -4.80 5.51
CA ALA A 50 36.09 -5.58 4.99
C ALA A 50 37.16 -4.65 4.39
N VAL A 51 38.08 -4.17 5.23
CA VAL A 51 39.17 -3.25 4.83
C VAL A 51 40.49 -4.01 4.73
N ALA A 52 41.22 -3.83 3.64
CA ALA A 52 42.53 -4.47 3.45
C ALA A 52 43.56 -4.01 4.50
N LYS A 53 44.53 -4.88 4.82
CA LYS A 53 45.50 -4.66 5.89
C LYS A 53 46.37 -3.41 5.69
N ASN A 54 46.67 -3.07 4.44
CA ASN A 54 47.54 -1.95 4.03
C ASN A 54 46.77 -0.71 3.53
N THR A 55 45.44 -0.64 3.72
CA THR A 55 44.66 0.55 3.34
C THR A 55 45.13 1.77 4.13
N ASN A 56 45.51 2.83 3.40
CA ASN A 56 46.03 4.08 3.94
C ASN A 56 44.92 4.94 4.60
N LYS A 57 45.27 6.11 5.15
CA LYS A 57 44.32 7.00 5.84
C LYS A 57 43.22 7.51 4.90
N SER A 58 43.59 8.03 3.72
CA SER A 58 42.63 8.62 2.78
C SER A 58 41.63 7.59 2.29
N ASP A 59 42.07 6.38 1.99
CA ASP A 59 41.20 5.31 1.52
C ASP A 59 40.22 4.86 2.62
N ARG A 60 40.65 4.83 3.89
CA ARG A 60 39.74 4.57 5.02
C ARG A 60 38.69 5.65 5.17
N VAL A 61 39.06 6.92 4.96
CA VAL A 61 38.12 8.05 4.94
C VAL A 61 37.10 7.87 3.82
N THR A 62 37.55 7.54 2.60
CA THR A 62 36.67 7.28 1.45
C THR A 62 35.72 6.12 1.72
N ILE A 63 36.20 5.01 2.28
CA ILE A 63 35.38 3.84 2.62
C ILE A 63 34.29 4.20 3.64
N LEU A 64 34.63 4.94 4.71
CA LEU A 64 33.66 5.32 5.72
C LEU A 64 32.62 6.32 5.20
N ARG A 65 33.03 7.28 4.36
CA ARG A 65 32.10 8.18 3.67
C ARG A 65 31.15 7.41 2.77
N GLY A 66 31.66 6.53 1.90
CA GLY A 66 30.83 5.71 1.02
C GLY A 66 29.84 4.81 1.78
N TYR A 67 30.24 4.28 2.94
CA TYR A 67 29.33 3.54 3.81
C TYR A 67 28.19 4.41 4.35
N ASP A 68 28.52 5.60 4.88
CA ASP A 68 27.51 6.54 5.40
C ASP A 68 26.56 7.01 4.30
N ASP A 69 27.10 7.38 3.13
CA ASP A 69 26.30 7.82 1.99
C ASP A 69 25.34 6.72 1.52
N SER A 70 25.81 5.46 1.51
CA SER A 70 24.98 4.30 1.18
C SER A 70 23.90 4.04 2.24
N ARG A 71 24.22 4.23 3.52
CA ARG A 71 23.26 4.11 4.62
C ARG A 71 22.20 5.19 4.59
N VAL A 72 22.60 6.45 4.41
CA VAL A 72 21.67 7.58 4.26
C VAL A 72 20.80 7.37 3.02
N SER A 73 21.39 6.96 1.90
CA SER A 73 20.63 6.65 0.68
C SER A 73 19.64 5.51 0.90
N MET A 74 20.03 4.44 1.60
CA MET A 74 19.16 3.33 1.97
C MET A 74 18.04 3.77 2.92
N GLU A 75 18.35 4.56 3.95
CA GLU A 75 17.37 5.09 4.88
C GLU A 75 16.38 6.02 4.17
N LEU A 76 16.86 6.88 3.27
CA LEU A 76 16.01 7.72 2.41
C LEU A 76 15.16 6.89 1.45
N LEU A 77 15.68 5.80 0.89
CA LEU A 77 14.90 4.89 0.05
C LEU A 77 13.84 4.16 0.84
N LEU A 78 14.16 3.68 2.05
CA LEU A 78 13.20 3.03 2.95
C LEU A 78 12.16 4.03 3.44
N GLU A 79 12.54 5.27 3.71
CA GLU A 79 11.62 6.34 4.08
C GLU A 79 10.74 6.73 2.89
N SER A 80 11.31 6.84 1.69
CA SER A 80 10.56 7.03 0.44
C SER A 80 9.62 5.86 0.14
N GLN A 81 9.97 4.63 0.53
CA GLN A 81 9.07 3.48 0.44
C GLN A 81 7.96 3.55 1.50
N ARG A 82 8.24 3.98 2.73
CA ARG A 82 7.22 4.18 3.78
C ARG A 82 6.26 5.32 3.40
N LEU A 83 6.81 6.43 2.93
CA LEU A 83 6.07 7.57 2.40
C LEU A 83 5.37 7.20 1.10
N GLY A 84 5.95 6.39 0.22
CA GLY A 84 5.32 5.86 -0.99
C GLY A 84 4.19 4.87 -0.70
N LYS A 85 4.28 4.09 0.38
CA LYS A 85 3.17 3.26 0.89
C LYS A 85 2.04 4.12 1.48
N ARG A 86 2.37 5.29 2.02
CA ARG A 86 1.41 6.33 2.46
C ARG A 86 0.99 7.31 1.36
N GLY A 87 1.70 7.31 0.23
CA GLY A 87 1.78 8.42 -0.74
C GLY A 87 1.73 7.96 -2.19
N ARG A 88 1.28 6.73 -2.46
CA ARG A 88 0.76 6.29 -3.77
C ARG A 88 -0.58 6.97 -4.12
N GLY A 89 -0.76 8.21 -3.66
CA GLY A 89 -1.95 9.02 -3.78
C GLY A 89 -1.68 10.50 -3.50
N ALA A 90 -0.46 10.98 -3.78
CA ALA A 90 -0.09 12.39 -3.59
C ALA A 90 0.42 13.09 -4.86
N ASN A 91 0.46 12.43 -6.03
CA ASN A 91 0.74 13.13 -7.29
C ASN A 91 0.07 12.48 -8.51
N GLU A 92 -1.21 12.15 -8.39
CA GLU A 92 -2.12 11.99 -9.52
C GLU A 92 -3.52 12.38 -9.02
N ASP A 93 -3.99 13.53 -9.50
CA ASP A 93 -5.34 14.10 -9.37
C ASP A 93 -6.09 13.93 -8.04
N THR A 94 -6.30 15.06 -7.36
CA THR A 94 -7.32 15.19 -6.31
C THR A 94 -8.75 14.84 -6.77
N ALA A 95 -8.97 14.60 -8.07
CA ALA A 95 -10.20 14.07 -8.65
C ALA A 95 -10.27 12.53 -8.70
N GLU A 96 -9.18 11.79 -8.44
CA GLU A 96 -9.14 10.33 -8.62
C GLU A 96 -9.07 9.50 -7.32
N ARG A 97 -9.00 10.16 -6.16
CA ARG A 97 -8.99 9.49 -4.86
C ARG A 97 -10.42 9.07 -4.50
N ARG A 98 -10.73 7.78 -4.68
CA ARG A 98 -12.04 7.20 -4.31
C ARG A 98 -12.40 7.49 -2.84
N SER A 99 -13.64 7.88 -2.61
CA SER A 99 -14.22 7.95 -1.26
C SER A 99 -14.64 6.56 -0.78
N ARG A 100 -15.04 6.45 0.50
CA ARG A 100 -15.60 5.21 1.07
C ARG A 100 -16.94 4.82 0.45
N HIS A 101 -17.61 5.73 -0.26
CA HIS A 101 -18.94 5.53 -0.85
C HIS A 101 -18.86 4.94 -2.26
N CYS A 102 -17.75 5.18 -2.95
CA CYS A 102 -17.60 4.84 -4.36
C CYS A 102 -17.79 3.35 -4.67
N LEU A 103 -17.33 2.44 -3.80
CA LEU A 103 -17.51 1.01 -4.04
C LEU A 103 -18.97 0.58 -3.94
N TYR A 104 -19.73 1.14 -2.99
CA TYR A 104 -21.16 0.83 -2.83
C TYR A 104 -21.97 1.35 -4.00
N ARG A 105 -21.72 2.59 -4.44
CA ARG A 105 -22.33 3.14 -5.64
C ARG A 105 -22.00 2.31 -6.88
N LEU A 106 -20.73 1.93 -7.05
CA LEU A 106 -20.31 1.11 -8.20
C LEU A 106 -21.05 -0.23 -8.20
N LEU A 107 -21.16 -0.89 -7.04
CA LEU A 107 -21.91 -2.14 -6.91
C LEU A 107 -23.40 -1.93 -7.24
N ASN A 108 -24.00 -0.84 -6.79
CA ASN A 108 -25.39 -0.53 -7.15
C ASN A 108 -25.57 -0.36 -8.67
N VAL A 109 -24.63 0.31 -9.35
CA VAL A 109 -24.65 0.42 -10.81
C VAL A 109 -24.53 -0.96 -11.46
N LEU A 110 -23.49 -1.72 -11.13
CA LEU A 110 -23.19 -3.01 -11.77
C LEU A 110 -24.30 -4.06 -11.56
N PHE A 111 -24.91 -4.08 -10.38
CA PHE A 111 -25.95 -5.04 -10.00
C PHE A 111 -27.38 -4.53 -10.24
N SER A 112 -27.55 -3.30 -10.73
CA SER A 112 -28.86 -2.80 -11.15
C SER A 112 -29.44 -3.60 -12.33
N GLU A 113 -30.76 -3.54 -12.50
CA GLU A 113 -31.44 -4.18 -13.63
C GLU A 113 -30.85 -3.78 -14.99
N LEU A 114 -30.40 -2.52 -15.11
CA LEU A 114 -29.88 -1.97 -16.35
C LEU A 114 -28.55 -2.61 -16.78
N PHE A 115 -27.67 -2.93 -15.82
CA PHE A 115 -26.33 -3.40 -16.12
C PHE A 115 -26.13 -4.89 -15.84
N PHE A 116 -26.86 -5.49 -14.89
CA PHE A 116 -26.56 -6.81 -14.36
C PHE A 116 -26.50 -7.91 -15.43
N ALA A 117 -27.50 -8.00 -16.32
CA ALA A 117 -27.51 -9.03 -17.37
C ALA A 117 -26.29 -8.93 -18.30
N ARG A 118 -25.93 -7.71 -18.70
CA ARG A 118 -24.75 -7.43 -19.53
C ARG A 118 -23.47 -7.66 -18.76
N PHE A 119 -23.45 -7.33 -17.48
CA PHE A 119 -22.33 -7.51 -16.58
C PHE A 119 -21.97 -8.99 -16.43
N ILE A 120 -22.95 -9.86 -16.15
CA ILE A 120 -22.75 -11.32 -16.06
C ILE A 120 -22.29 -11.90 -17.41
N THR A 121 -22.93 -11.48 -18.50
CA THR A 121 -22.56 -11.95 -19.85
C THR A 121 -21.14 -11.50 -20.24
N SER A 122 -20.72 -10.31 -19.79
CA SER A 122 -19.36 -9.81 -19.98
C SER A 122 -18.32 -10.41 -19.01
N GLY A 123 -18.79 -11.22 -18.05
CA GLY A 123 -18.13 -11.49 -16.77
C GLY A 123 -16.96 -12.46 -16.78
N ASP A 124 -16.84 -13.40 -17.73
CA ASP A 124 -15.69 -14.33 -17.74
C ASP A 124 -15.32 -14.93 -19.10
N SER A 125 -16.00 -14.56 -20.20
CA SER A 125 -15.82 -15.24 -21.50
C SER A 125 -15.65 -14.32 -22.70
N LEU A 126 -15.43 -13.02 -22.49
CA LEU A 126 -15.17 -12.12 -23.62
C LEU A 126 -13.79 -12.39 -24.22
N THR A 127 -13.79 -12.77 -25.49
CA THR A 127 -12.58 -13.01 -26.26
C THR A 127 -11.74 -11.72 -26.33
N ARG A 128 -10.43 -11.84 -26.55
CA ARG A 128 -9.48 -10.71 -26.57
C ARG A 128 -9.88 -9.56 -27.52
N ARG A 129 -10.73 -9.83 -28.53
CA ARG A 129 -11.31 -8.83 -29.45
C ARG A 129 -12.51 -8.08 -28.88
N GLU A 130 -13.36 -8.75 -28.10
CA GLU A 130 -14.52 -8.11 -27.43
C GLU A 130 -14.07 -7.28 -26.23
N LEU A 131 -12.90 -7.60 -25.66
CA LEU A 131 -12.26 -6.86 -24.58
C LEU A 131 -11.85 -5.43 -24.96
N ASP A 132 -11.55 -5.18 -26.24
CA ASP A 132 -11.02 -3.89 -26.72
C ASP A 132 -12.12 -2.89 -27.12
N ASP A 133 -13.28 -3.36 -27.61
CA ASP A 133 -14.37 -2.51 -28.09
C ASP A 133 -15.68 -2.66 -27.28
N GLY A 134 -16.13 -3.90 -27.02
CA GLY A 134 -17.35 -4.17 -26.24
C GLY A 134 -17.16 -3.94 -24.74
N GLY A 135 -16.01 -4.36 -24.20
CA GLY A 135 -15.62 -4.10 -22.82
C GLY A 135 -15.36 -2.61 -22.56
N ARG A 136 -14.83 -1.87 -23.55
CA ARG A 136 -14.60 -0.43 -23.41
C ARG A 136 -15.92 0.33 -23.28
N ARG A 137 -16.86 0.12 -24.20
CA ARG A 137 -18.18 0.76 -24.16
C ARG A 137 -18.97 0.45 -22.90
N PHE A 138 -18.96 -0.81 -22.45
CA PHE A 138 -19.62 -1.18 -21.20
C PHE A 138 -19.10 -0.36 -20.01
N TRP A 139 -17.78 -0.25 -19.85
CA TRP A 139 -17.20 0.52 -18.73
C TRP A 139 -17.37 2.04 -18.90
N GLU A 140 -17.47 2.54 -20.13
CA GLU A 140 -17.83 3.95 -20.41
C GLU A 140 -19.27 4.25 -19.96
N GLU A 141 -20.23 3.40 -20.31
CA GLU A 141 -21.63 3.53 -19.87
C GLU A 141 -21.78 3.38 -18.34
N VAL A 142 -21.02 2.45 -17.73
CA VAL A 142 -20.94 2.34 -16.26
C VAL A 142 -20.38 3.61 -15.65
N ALA A 143 -19.38 4.24 -16.26
CA ALA A 143 -18.82 5.50 -15.77
C ALA A 143 -19.83 6.66 -15.88
N GLU A 144 -20.57 6.74 -16.98
CA GLU A 144 -21.65 7.72 -17.14
C GLU A 144 -22.73 7.55 -16.07
N ALA A 145 -23.23 6.33 -15.88
CA ALA A 145 -24.23 6.01 -14.86
C ALA A 145 -23.71 6.28 -13.44
N PHE A 146 -22.46 5.90 -13.16
CA PHE A 146 -21.84 6.13 -11.86
C PHE A 146 -21.65 7.62 -11.55
N ASN A 147 -21.27 8.44 -12.53
CA ASN A 147 -21.01 9.86 -12.31
C ASN A 147 -22.29 10.72 -12.31
N THR A 148 -23.45 10.12 -12.60
CA THR A 148 -24.74 10.80 -12.67
C THR A 148 -25.61 10.46 -11.46
N ALA A 149 -26.31 11.44 -10.89
CA ALA A 149 -27.24 11.21 -9.79
C ALA A 149 -28.42 10.32 -10.24
N ASN A 150 -28.77 9.33 -9.42
CA ASN A 150 -29.82 8.36 -9.75
C ASN A 150 -30.28 7.67 -8.46
N ASP A 151 -31.57 7.76 -8.14
CA ASP A 151 -32.16 7.24 -6.90
C ASP A 151 -31.87 5.75 -6.65
N ASP A 152 -31.80 4.94 -7.71
CA ASP A 152 -31.52 3.49 -7.61
C ASP A 152 -30.04 3.23 -7.23
N PHE A 153 -29.13 4.10 -7.67
CA PHE A 153 -27.70 3.99 -7.35
C PHE A 153 -27.33 4.70 -6.05
N ASP A 154 -28.15 5.66 -5.63
CA ASP A 154 -27.92 6.55 -4.49
C ASP A 154 -28.23 5.90 -3.13
N ARG A 155 -28.96 4.78 -3.12
CA ARG A 155 -29.44 4.09 -1.91
C ARG A 155 -28.72 2.77 -1.65
N LEU A 156 -28.55 2.42 -0.38
CA LEU A 156 -28.04 1.10 0.00
C LEU A 156 -29.12 0.04 -0.18
N VAL A 157 -28.71 -1.17 -0.56
CA VAL A 157 -29.58 -2.35 -0.65
C VAL A 157 -30.09 -2.80 0.72
N SER A 158 -29.29 -2.58 1.76
CA SER A 158 -29.62 -2.94 3.14
C SER A 158 -29.54 -1.71 4.04
N SER A 159 -30.48 -1.64 4.99
CA SER A 159 -30.52 -0.63 6.05
C SER A 159 -29.78 -1.06 7.32
N ASP A 160 -29.03 -2.17 7.26
CA ASP A 160 -28.25 -2.68 8.39
C ASP A 160 -27.26 -1.63 8.90
N SER A 161 -27.20 -1.51 10.23
CA SER A 161 -26.21 -0.70 10.97
C SER A 161 -24.76 -0.96 10.56
N LEU A 162 -24.46 -2.14 10.00
CA LEU A 162 -23.15 -2.46 9.42
C LEU A 162 -22.70 -1.41 8.41
N PHE A 163 -23.62 -0.82 7.66
CA PHE A 163 -23.35 0.18 6.62
C PHE A 163 -23.58 1.63 7.08
N GLU A 164 -23.72 1.86 8.39
CA GLU A 164 -23.88 3.20 8.94
C GLU A 164 -22.75 4.13 8.48
N GLY A 165 -23.13 5.34 8.06
CA GLY A 165 -22.21 6.34 7.54
C GLY A 165 -21.76 6.11 6.09
N ILE A 166 -22.30 5.11 5.38
CA ILE A 166 -22.13 4.95 3.93
C ILE A 166 -23.29 5.65 3.19
N GLN A 167 -22.93 6.58 2.31
CA GLN A 167 -23.85 7.44 1.59
C GLN A 167 -23.54 7.40 0.07
N PRO A 168 -24.09 6.43 -0.70
CA PRO A 168 -23.76 6.24 -2.12
C PRO A 168 -24.07 7.43 -3.04
N HIS A 169 -24.98 8.32 -2.63
CA HIS A 169 -25.27 9.59 -3.32
C HIS A 169 -24.10 10.59 -3.34
N GLN A 170 -23.05 10.38 -2.55
CA GLN A 170 -21.86 11.24 -2.55
C GLN A 170 -20.91 10.83 -3.68
N ILE A 171 -21.16 11.40 -4.86
CA ILE A 171 -20.43 11.07 -6.08
C ILE A 171 -19.03 11.70 -6.05
N THR A 172 -18.01 10.86 -6.23
CA THR A 172 -16.65 11.27 -6.59
C THR A 172 -16.39 10.80 -8.01
N THR A 173 -16.10 11.70 -8.93
CA THR A 173 -16.03 11.37 -10.35
C THR A 173 -14.91 10.37 -10.66
N HIS A 174 -15.20 9.34 -11.43
CA HIS A 174 -14.22 8.32 -11.83
C HIS A 174 -14.30 7.97 -13.30
N SER A 175 -13.14 7.64 -13.89
CA SER A 175 -13.05 7.15 -15.26
C SER A 175 -13.49 5.68 -15.36
N ALA A 176 -13.87 5.25 -16.56
CA ALA A 176 -14.16 3.85 -16.88
C ALA A 176 -13.04 2.90 -16.43
N ALA A 177 -11.78 3.27 -16.69
CA ALA A 177 -10.62 2.50 -16.31
C ALA A 177 -10.49 2.36 -14.77
N LYS A 178 -10.75 3.45 -14.04
CA LYS A 178 -10.72 3.46 -12.57
C LYS A 178 -11.80 2.55 -11.98
N LEU A 179 -13.04 2.65 -12.48
CA LEU A 179 -14.15 1.83 -12.03
C LEU A 179 -13.92 0.34 -12.31
N LYS A 180 -13.36 -0.01 -13.47
CA LYS A 180 -12.93 -1.39 -13.78
C LYS A 180 -11.89 -1.90 -12.79
N SER A 181 -10.91 -1.07 -12.43
CA SER A 181 -9.91 -1.41 -11.42
C SER A 181 -10.52 -1.60 -10.03
N MET A 182 -11.48 -0.74 -9.66
CA MET A 182 -12.21 -0.83 -8.39
C MET A 182 -13.00 -2.13 -8.28
N TRP A 183 -13.69 -2.53 -9.36
CA TRP A 183 -14.40 -3.80 -9.42
C TRP A 183 -13.44 -4.98 -9.22
N LYS A 184 -12.32 -5.04 -9.94
CA LYS A 184 -11.33 -6.13 -9.78
C LYS A 184 -10.82 -6.29 -8.35
N GLU A 185 -10.61 -5.18 -7.65
CA GLU A 185 -10.18 -5.22 -6.26
C GLU A 185 -11.30 -5.76 -5.35
N CYS A 186 -12.53 -5.30 -5.56
CA CYS A 186 -13.70 -5.73 -4.82
C CYS A 186 -14.02 -7.21 -5.02
N SER A 187 -14.02 -7.67 -6.28
CA SER A 187 -14.33 -9.05 -6.64
C SER A 187 -13.29 -10.04 -6.10
N ALA A 188 -12.00 -9.69 -6.12
CA ALA A 188 -10.96 -10.54 -5.55
C ALA A 188 -11.11 -10.76 -4.03
N ARG A 189 -11.53 -9.71 -3.29
CA ARG A 189 -11.78 -9.80 -1.85
C ARG A 189 -13.00 -10.66 -1.55
N PHE A 190 -14.07 -10.46 -2.32
CA PHE A 190 -15.28 -11.28 -2.22
C PHE A 190 -14.98 -12.76 -2.54
N ALA A 191 -14.28 -13.05 -3.63
CA ALA A 191 -13.89 -14.41 -4.01
C ALA A 191 -13.04 -15.10 -2.93
N THR A 192 -12.18 -14.34 -2.24
CA THR A 192 -11.41 -14.86 -1.10
C THR A 192 -12.31 -15.25 0.08
N ALA A 193 -13.27 -14.39 0.45
CA ALA A 193 -14.23 -14.68 1.51
C ALA A 193 -15.14 -15.86 1.15
N GLU A 194 -15.61 -15.91 -0.10
CA GLU A 194 -16.42 -16.99 -0.63
C GLU A 194 -15.69 -18.33 -0.66
N GLY A 195 -14.44 -18.36 -1.12
CA GLY A 195 -13.63 -19.57 -1.13
C GLY A 195 -13.48 -20.17 0.26
N LYS A 196 -13.31 -19.34 1.29
CA LYS A 196 -13.26 -19.78 2.69
C LYS A 196 -14.61 -20.31 3.19
N CYS A 197 -15.70 -19.60 2.88
CA CYS A 197 -17.06 -20.00 3.25
C CYS A 197 -17.41 -21.38 2.67
N LYS A 198 -17.11 -21.62 1.38
CA LYS A 198 -17.36 -22.91 0.71
C LYS A 198 -16.55 -24.07 1.32
N LEU A 199 -15.32 -23.82 1.75
CA LEU A 199 -14.44 -24.85 2.35
C LEU A 199 -14.82 -25.21 3.78
N SER A 200 -15.43 -24.27 4.52
CA SER A 200 -15.75 -24.44 5.94
C SER A 200 -16.87 -25.46 6.17
N GLY A 201 -17.79 -25.62 5.21
CA GLY A 201 -18.98 -26.47 5.37
C GLY A 201 -19.84 -26.13 6.60
N SER A 202 -19.63 -24.97 7.23
CA SER A 202 -20.17 -24.62 8.55
C SER A 202 -21.44 -23.79 8.48
N HIS A 203 -22.17 -23.77 9.60
CA HIS A 203 -23.35 -22.95 9.87
C HIS A 203 -23.02 -21.45 10.12
N ASP A 204 -21.78 -21.02 9.90
CA ASP A 204 -21.36 -19.65 10.21
C ASP A 204 -21.85 -18.65 9.15
N GLU A 205 -22.23 -17.45 9.58
CA GLU A 205 -22.69 -16.39 8.68
C GLU A 205 -21.56 -15.91 7.76
N PHE A 206 -21.89 -15.54 6.52
CA PHE A 206 -20.92 -15.11 5.51
C PHE A 206 -20.01 -13.96 6.00
N TRP A 207 -20.52 -13.11 6.89
CA TRP A 207 -19.80 -12.00 7.51
C TRP A 207 -18.50 -12.43 8.20
N GLU A 208 -18.48 -13.58 8.88
CA GLU A 208 -17.29 -14.08 9.58
C GLU A 208 -16.12 -14.34 8.61
N PHE A 209 -16.44 -14.75 7.38
CA PHE A 209 -15.46 -14.97 6.31
C PHE A 209 -14.99 -13.67 5.64
N CYS A 210 -15.74 -12.57 5.80
CA CYS A 210 -15.36 -11.25 5.31
C CYS A 210 -14.25 -10.61 6.16
N HIS A 211 -14.02 -11.08 7.39
CA HIS A 211 -13.03 -10.52 8.33
C HIS A 211 -13.13 -8.99 8.48
N GLY A 212 -14.35 -8.46 8.55
CA GLY A 212 -14.61 -7.02 8.66
C GLY A 212 -14.70 -6.27 7.32
N ASP A 213 -14.55 -6.95 6.18
CA ASP A 213 -14.72 -6.32 4.86
C ASP A 213 -16.20 -6.11 4.51
N LYS A 214 -16.69 -4.92 4.86
CA LYS A 214 -18.07 -4.47 4.57
C LYS A 214 -18.39 -4.49 3.08
N VAL A 215 -17.40 -4.29 2.19
CA VAL A 215 -17.65 -4.28 0.75
C VAL A 215 -17.89 -5.70 0.25
N ALA A 216 -17.10 -6.68 0.73
CA ALA A 216 -17.34 -8.09 0.41
C ALA A 216 -18.73 -8.56 0.91
N MET A 217 -19.14 -8.12 2.10
CA MET A 217 -20.49 -8.36 2.61
C MET A 217 -21.56 -7.70 1.75
N TYR A 218 -21.33 -6.48 1.27
CA TYR A 218 -22.28 -5.78 0.42
C TYR A 218 -22.43 -6.43 -0.96
N VAL A 219 -21.35 -6.99 -1.52
CA VAL A 219 -21.43 -7.86 -2.72
C VAL A 219 -22.32 -9.05 -2.42
N HIS A 220 -22.12 -9.74 -1.29
CA HIS A 220 -22.93 -10.89 -0.89
C HIS A 220 -24.44 -10.58 -0.86
N LEU A 221 -24.83 -9.45 -0.26
CA LEU A 221 -26.23 -9.02 -0.21
C LEU A 221 -26.81 -8.78 -1.61
N TRP A 222 -26.03 -8.18 -2.52
CA TRP A 222 -26.41 -8.06 -3.92
C TRP A 222 -26.58 -9.44 -4.59
N CYS A 223 -25.70 -10.41 -4.30
CA CYS A 223 -25.83 -11.78 -4.80
C CYS A 223 -27.17 -12.41 -4.39
N GLU A 224 -27.53 -12.25 -3.11
CA GLU A 224 -28.77 -12.77 -2.55
C GLU A 224 -30.00 -12.09 -3.16
N GLN A 225 -29.97 -10.76 -3.30
CA GLN A 225 -31.07 -10.00 -3.87
C GLN A 225 -31.34 -10.35 -5.34
N ARG A 226 -30.29 -10.58 -6.15
CA ARG A 226 -30.45 -10.94 -7.56
C ARG A 226 -30.92 -12.38 -7.78
N GLY A 227 -30.87 -13.23 -6.74
CA GLY A 227 -31.23 -14.65 -6.85
C GLY A 227 -30.38 -15.44 -7.84
N SER A 228 -29.28 -14.85 -8.34
CA SER A 228 -28.48 -15.35 -9.45
C SER A 228 -27.48 -16.43 -9.06
N GLY A 229 -27.51 -16.91 -7.81
CA GLY A 229 -26.36 -17.64 -7.27
C GLY A 229 -25.08 -16.80 -7.38
N ARG A 230 -23.94 -17.39 -7.02
CA ARG A 230 -22.62 -16.73 -7.10
C ARG A 230 -22.00 -16.89 -8.50
N GLU A 231 -22.79 -16.67 -9.56
CA GLU A 231 -22.46 -16.93 -10.98
C GLU A 231 -21.40 -15.97 -11.58
N PHE A 232 -20.93 -14.98 -10.82
CA PHE A 232 -19.90 -14.00 -11.21
C PHE A 232 -18.56 -14.22 -10.49
N CYS A 233 -18.39 -15.37 -9.82
CA CYS A 233 -17.18 -15.74 -9.09
C CYS A 233 -16.44 -16.93 -9.68
#